data_AF-A0A9X1YFF5-F1
#
_entry.id   AF-A0A9X1YFF5-F1
#
_cell.length_a   1.000
_cell.length_b   1.000
_cell.length_c   1.000
_cell.angle_alpha   90.00
_cell.angle_beta   90.00
_cell.angle_gamma   90.00
#
_symmetry.space_group_name_H-M   'P 1'
#
loop_
_entity.id
_entity.type
_entity.pdbx_description
1 polymer ?
#
loop_
_entity_poly.entity_id
_entity_poly.type
_entity_poly.pdbx_seq_one_letter_code
_entity_poly.pdbx_strand_id
1 'polypeptide(L)'
;MSESGRMLGGITGRGFMPGQSGNPSGRSKAMVEVEEAARAHTTAAIETLATIAGDEAMPPPARVAACVALLDRGWGKPRVSVEANVNVNEALAARLDAARERVAQAVREGRT
;
A
#
# COMPACT_ATOMS: atom_id res chain seq x y z
N MET A 1 39.37 -3.92 17.82
CA MET A 1 38.30 -4.95 17.82
C MET A 1 36.99 -4.20 17.87
N SER A 2 36.07 -4.24 16.93
CA SER A 2 35.81 -5.12 15.80
C SER A 2 35.04 -4.29 14.77
N GLU A 3 35.47 -4.28 13.52
CA GLU A 3 34.63 -3.82 12.42
C GLU A 3 33.37 -4.70 12.40
N SER A 4 32.20 -4.11 12.67
CA SER A 4 30.93 -4.78 12.38
C SER A 4 30.73 -4.70 10.87
N GLY A 5 31.46 -5.56 10.16
CA GLY A 5 31.36 -5.71 8.72
C GLY A 5 29.90 -5.99 8.36
N ARG A 6 29.36 -5.24 7.40
CA ARG A 6 28.03 -5.49 6.86
C ARG A 6 27.98 -6.94 6.38
N MET A 7 27.36 -7.81 7.18
CA MET A 7 27.20 -9.21 6.81
C MET A 7 26.27 -9.32 5.60
N LEU A 8 26.64 -10.16 4.63
CA LEU A 8 25.75 -10.54 3.53
C LEU A 8 24.48 -11.16 4.15
N GLY A 9 23.30 -10.66 3.77
CA GLY A 9 22.03 -11.06 4.38
C GLY A 9 21.62 -10.27 5.62
N GLY A 10 22.08 -9.03 5.81
CA GLY A 10 21.60 -8.15 6.90
C GLY A 10 21.96 -8.64 8.30
N ILE A 11 21.30 -8.09 9.34
CA ILE A 11 21.70 -8.29 10.75
C ILE A 11 21.58 -9.73 11.26
N THR A 12 20.85 -10.61 10.55
CA THR A 12 20.63 -12.01 10.93
C THR A 12 21.48 -13.00 10.13
N GLY A 13 22.21 -12.53 9.11
CA GLY A 13 22.92 -13.40 8.15
C GLY A 13 22.01 -14.26 7.26
N ARG A 14 20.68 -14.06 7.32
CA ARG A 14 19.66 -14.79 6.52
C ARG A 14 18.76 -13.86 5.69
N GLY A 15 19.08 -12.59 5.61
CA GLY A 15 18.37 -11.59 4.81
C GLY A 15 18.73 -11.67 3.33
N PHE A 16 18.32 -10.65 2.59
CA PHE A 16 18.51 -10.57 1.14
C PHE A 16 20.00 -10.58 0.77
N MET A 17 20.39 -11.51 -0.10
CA MET A 17 21.73 -11.55 -0.67
C MET A 17 21.81 -10.63 -1.90
N PRO A 18 22.88 -9.83 -2.06
CA PRO A 18 23.10 -9.04 -3.27
C PRO A 18 23.08 -9.93 -4.51
N GLY A 19 22.28 -9.55 -5.52
CA GLY A 19 22.14 -10.31 -6.76
C GLY A 19 21.17 -11.50 -6.71
N GLN A 20 20.58 -11.82 -5.55
CA GLN A 20 19.56 -12.86 -5.42
C GLN A 20 18.23 -12.25 -4.97
N SER A 21 17.18 -12.42 -5.76
CA SER A 21 15.82 -12.08 -5.34
C SER A 21 15.46 -12.89 -4.08
N GLY A 22 14.90 -12.25 -3.05
CA GLY A 22 14.36 -12.98 -1.88
C GLY A 22 13.12 -13.81 -2.19
N ASN A 23 12.57 -13.67 -3.40
CA ASN A 23 11.63 -14.62 -3.97
C ASN A 23 12.17 -15.10 -5.33
N PRO A 24 13.10 -16.08 -5.36
CA PRO A 24 13.72 -16.56 -6.60
C PRO A 24 12.70 -17.19 -7.55
N SER A 25 11.68 -17.85 -7.01
CA SER A 25 10.57 -18.44 -7.78
C SER A 25 9.57 -17.41 -8.29
N GLY A 26 9.66 -16.15 -7.85
CA GLY A 26 8.74 -15.09 -8.20
C GLY A 26 7.28 -15.41 -7.81
N ARG A 27 6.34 -14.89 -8.58
CA ARG A 27 4.91 -15.15 -8.38
C ARG A 27 4.61 -16.63 -8.61
N SER A 28 3.78 -17.24 -7.76
CA SER A 28 3.42 -18.65 -7.90
C SER A 28 2.62 -18.88 -9.20
N LYS A 29 2.91 -20.00 -9.89
CA LYS A 29 2.23 -20.37 -11.15
C LYS A 29 0.72 -20.57 -10.99
N ALA A 30 0.29 -21.18 -9.89
CA ALA A 30 -1.13 -21.37 -9.59
C ALA A 30 -1.90 -20.04 -9.54
N MET A 31 -1.29 -18.96 -9.03
CA MET A 31 -1.92 -17.63 -9.03
C MET A 31 -1.99 -17.00 -10.42
N VAL A 32 -1.11 -17.40 -11.35
CA VAL A 32 -1.16 -16.95 -12.74
C VAL A 32 -2.31 -17.64 -13.48
N GLU A 33 -2.42 -18.96 -13.33
CA GLU A 33 -3.48 -19.77 -13.96
C GLU A 33 -4.88 -19.29 -13.53
N VAL A 34 -5.08 -19.00 -12.24
CA VAL A 34 -6.35 -18.46 -11.73
C VAL A 34 -6.64 -17.07 -12.29
N GLU A 35 -5.63 -16.20 -12.41
CA GLU A 35 -5.82 -14.87 -13.01
C GLU A 35 -6.18 -14.96 -14.50
N GLU A 36 -5.53 -15.85 -15.25
CA GLU A 36 -5.81 -16.06 -16.67
C GLU A 36 -7.23 -16.60 -16.88
N ALA A 37 -7.63 -17.60 -16.08
CA ALA A 37 -8.99 -18.11 -16.10
C ALA A 37 -10.03 -17.01 -15.77
N ALA A 38 -9.78 -16.20 -14.74
CA ALA A 38 -10.66 -15.09 -14.41
C ALA A 38 -10.72 -14.03 -15.52
N ARG A 39 -9.59 -13.69 -16.14
CA ARG A 39 -9.53 -12.74 -17.27
C ARG A 39 -10.29 -13.26 -18.49
N ALA A 40 -10.28 -14.56 -18.75
CA ALA A 40 -11.05 -15.16 -19.84
C ALA A 40 -12.57 -14.93 -19.71
N HIS A 41 -13.09 -14.77 -18.49
CA HIS A 41 -14.50 -14.47 -18.24
C HIS A 41 -14.87 -12.98 -18.36
N THR A 42 -13.91 -12.09 -18.62
CA THR A 42 -14.14 -10.64 -18.60
C THR A 42 -15.26 -10.21 -19.55
N THR A 43 -15.28 -10.72 -20.78
CA THR A 43 -16.31 -10.38 -21.78
C THR A 43 -17.71 -10.78 -21.31
N ALA A 44 -17.87 -12.03 -20.87
CA ALA A 44 -19.14 -12.53 -20.34
C ALA A 44 -19.60 -11.76 -19.08
N ALA A 45 -18.66 -11.38 -18.22
CA ALA A 45 -18.95 -10.56 -17.05
C ALA A 45 -19.44 -9.16 -17.43
N ILE A 46 -18.84 -8.53 -18.44
CA ILE A 46 -19.26 -7.22 -18.96
C ILE A 46 -20.68 -7.31 -19.55
N GLU A 47 -20.96 -8.34 -20.34
CA GLU A 47 -22.30 -8.58 -20.90
C GLU A 47 -23.34 -8.76 -19.79
N THR A 48 -23.02 -9.57 -18.77
CA THR A 48 -23.90 -9.78 -17.62
C THR A 48 -24.19 -8.47 -16.88
N LEU A 49 -23.18 -7.62 -16.66
CA LEU A 49 -23.37 -6.31 -16.04
C LEU A 49 -24.26 -5.41 -16.90
N ALA A 50 -24.12 -5.43 -18.23
CA ALA A 50 -24.97 -4.66 -19.13
C ALA A 50 -26.43 -5.13 -19.08
N THR A 51 -26.65 -6.45 -19.02
CA THR A 51 -27.99 -7.03 -18.81
C THR A 51 -28.59 -6.58 -17.48
N ILE A 52 -27.86 -6.70 -16.37
CA ILE A 52 -28.34 -6.28 -15.04
C ILE A 52 -28.67 -4.79 -15.01
N ALA A 53 -27.87 -3.94 -15.66
CA ALA A 53 -28.12 -2.51 -15.72
C ALA A 53 -29.43 -2.15 -16.46
N GLY A 54 -29.72 -2.88 -17.54
CA GLY A 54 -30.91 -2.70 -18.38
C GLY A 54 -32.18 -3.40 -17.89
N ASP A 55 -32.06 -4.36 -16.96
CA ASP A 55 -33.19 -5.15 -16.48
C ASP A 55 -34.03 -4.40 -15.44
N GLU A 56 -35.30 -4.13 -15.76
CA GLU A 56 -36.26 -3.47 -14.86
C GLU A 56 -36.73 -4.36 -13.71
N ALA A 57 -36.59 -5.69 -13.82
CA ALA A 57 -36.92 -6.63 -12.75
C ALA A 57 -35.86 -6.64 -11.63
N MET A 58 -34.65 -6.13 -11.92
CA MET A 58 -33.57 -6.09 -10.94
C MET A 58 -33.75 -4.95 -9.92
N PRO A 59 -33.41 -5.17 -8.64
CA PRO A 59 -33.49 -4.11 -7.64
C PRO A 59 -32.66 -2.88 -8.05
N PRO A 60 -33.15 -1.64 -7.81
CA PRO A 60 -32.43 -0.42 -8.20
C PRO A 60 -30.96 -0.38 -7.76
N PRO A 61 -30.57 -0.83 -6.55
CA PRO A 61 -29.17 -0.86 -6.14
C PRO A 61 -28.28 -1.78 -7.00
N ALA A 62 -28.80 -2.92 -7.46
CA ALA A 62 -28.05 -3.84 -8.32
C ALA A 62 -27.78 -3.21 -9.70
N ARG A 63 -28.77 -2.51 -10.25
CA ARG A 63 -28.64 -1.76 -11.51
C ARG A 63 -27.61 -0.64 -11.40
N VAL A 64 -27.68 0.15 -10.32
CA VAL A 64 -26.69 1.22 -10.05
C VAL A 64 -25.28 0.64 -9.90
N ALA A 65 -25.11 -0.45 -9.15
CA ALA A 65 -23.82 -1.10 -8.99
C ALA A 65 -23.25 -1.61 -10.32
N ALA A 66 -24.10 -2.18 -11.19
CA ALA A 66 -23.68 -2.62 -12.52
C ALA A 66 -23.25 -1.45 -13.41
N CYS A 67 -24.03 -0.35 -13.43
CA CYS A 67 -23.66 0.87 -14.15
C CYS A 67 -22.33 1.45 -13.67
N VAL A 68 -22.14 1.60 -12.35
CA VAL A 68 -20.88 2.10 -11.77
C VAL A 68 -19.71 1.20 -12.16
N ALA A 69 -19.88 -0.13 -12.06
CA ALA A 69 -18.83 -1.09 -12.40
C ALA A 69 -18.39 -1.01 -13.88
N LEU A 70 -19.31 -0.71 -14.79
CA LEU A 70 -19.01 -0.51 -16.22
C LEU A 70 -18.31 0.84 -16.45
N LEU A 71 -18.84 1.93 -15.88
CA LEU A 71 -18.28 3.27 -16.05
C LEU A 71 -16.86 3.39 -15.46
N ASP A 72 -16.64 2.84 -14.26
CA ASP A 72 -15.33 2.84 -13.60
C ASP A 72 -14.26 2.10 -14.43
N ARG A 73 -14.65 1.10 -15.23
CA ARG A 73 -13.73 0.36 -16.11
C ARG A 73 -13.49 1.07 -17.44
N GLY A 74 -14.50 1.73 -18.00
CA GLY A 74 -14.39 2.45 -19.27
C GLY A 74 -13.70 3.82 -19.14
N TRP A 75 -13.96 4.53 -18.05
CA TRP A 75 -13.53 5.92 -17.85
C TRP A 75 -12.58 6.10 -16.65
N GLY A 76 -12.41 5.06 -15.83
CA GLY A 76 -11.68 5.15 -14.58
C GLY A 76 -12.51 5.77 -13.46
N LYS A 77 -11.98 5.69 -12.24
CA LYS A 77 -12.58 6.36 -11.07
C LYS A 77 -12.26 7.86 -11.09
N PRO A 78 -13.19 8.71 -10.60
CA PRO A 78 -12.90 10.12 -10.38
C PRO A 78 -11.65 10.33 -9.53
N ARG A 79 -10.92 11.42 -9.81
CA ARG A 79 -9.77 11.82 -8.98
C ARG A 79 -10.24 12.09 -7.54
N VAL A 80 -9.59 11.44 -6.58
CA VAL A 80 -9.84 11.66 -5.15
C VAL A 80 -8.74 12.56 -4.61
N SER A 81 -9.11 13.75 -4.12
CA SER A 81 -8.21 14.62 -3.36
C SER A 81 -8.28 14.28 -1.88
N VAL A 82 -7.13 14.16 -1.23
CA VAL A 82 -7.04 13.96 0.23
C VAL A 82 -6.56 15.26 0.85
N GLU A 83 -7.36 15.82 1.76
CA GLU A 83 -6.98 16.97 2.57
C GLU A 83 -6.36 16.45 3.89
N ALA A 84 -5.09 16.78 4.13
CA ALA A 84 -4.40 16.41 5.35
C ALA A 84 -4.24 17.63 6.25
N ASN A 85 -5.00 17.68 7.34
CA ASN A 85 -4.83 18.68 8.40
C ASN A 85 -3.74 18.22 9.36
N VAL A 86 -2.52 18.72 9.17
CA VAL A 86 -1.38 18.40 10.03
C VAL A 86 -1.20 19.49 11.08
N ASN A 87 -1.51 19.17 12.34
CA ASN A 87 -1.19 20.05 13.46
C ASN A 87 0.27 19.86 13.87
N VAL A 88 1.14 20.73 13.36
CA VAL A 88 2.59 20.70 13.66
C VAL A 88 2.93 21.12 15.09
N ASN A 89 2.01 21.77 15.81
CA ASN A 89 2.33 22.37 17.11
C ASN A 89 2.60 21.32 18.19
N GLU A 90 1.84 20.22 18.23
CA GLU A 90 2.05 19.15 19.22
C GLU A 90 3.37 18.39 18.95
N ALA A 91 3.63 18.07 17.69
CA ALA A 91 4.88 17.41 17.30
C ALA A 91 6.11 18.30 17.55
N LEU A 92 5.97 19.62 17.37
CA LEU A 92 7.04 20.57 17.63
C LEU A 92 7.28 20.74 19.14
N ALA A 93 6.22 20.85 19.94
CA ALA A 93 6.31 20.96 21.40
C ALA A 93 7.08 19.77 21.99
N ALA A 94 6.72 18.54 21.64
CA ALA A 94 7.41 17.34 22.09
C ALA A 94 8.90 17.31 21.69
N ARG A 95 9.23 17.80 20.47
CA ARG A 95 10.62 17.89 20.00
C ARG A 95 11.43 18.93 20.76
N LEU A 96 10.81 20.08 21.07
CA LEU A 96 11.45 21.16 21.84
C LEU A 96 11.72 20.74 23.28
N ASP A 97 10.78 20.05 23.92
CA ASP A 97 10.96 19.56 25.29
C ASP A 97 12.07 18.50 25.36
N ALA A 98 12.08 17.55 24.42
CA ALA A 98 13.18 16.58 24.32
C ALA A 98 14.54 17.25 24.01
N ALA A 99 14.57 18.36 23.25
CA ALA A 99 15.80 19.11 23.01
C ALA A 99 16.30 19.83 24.27
N ARG A 100 15.38 20.43 25.05
CA ARG A 100 15.70 21.08 26.33
C ARG A 100 16.26 20.10 27.34
N GLU A 101 15.69 18.89 27.44
CA GLU A 101 16.20 17.86 28.35
C GLU A 101 17.62 17.41 27.99
N ARG A 102 17.92 17.23 26.69
CA ARG A 102 19.26 16.90 26.21
C ARG A 102 20.28 17.98 26.55
N VAL A 103 19.91 19.25 26.34
CA VAL A 103 20.78 20.39 26.70
C VAL A 103 21.00 20.43 28.22
N ALA A 104 19.93 20.27 29.01
CA ALA A 104 20.03 20.26 30.46
C ALA A 104 20.89 19.11 30.99
N GLN A 105 20.83 17.92 30.36
CA GLN A 105 21.69 16.80 30.67
C GLN A 105 23.16 17.09 30.34
N ALA A 106 23.44 17.65 29.16
CA ALA A 106 24.81 18.02 28.77
C ALA A 106 25.44 19.06 29.70
N VAL A 107 24.65 20.05 30.16
CA VAL A 107 25.09 21.06 31.14
C VAL A 107 25.37 20.42 32.51
N ARG A 108 24.53 19.47 32.96
CA ARG A 108 24.75 18.73 34.22
C ARG A 108 25.97 17.81 34.18
N GLU A 109 26.29 17.25 33.03
CA GLU A 109 27.43 16.37 32.81
C GLU A 109 28.78 17.12 32.71
N GLY A 110 28.80 18.44 32.94
CA GLY A 110 30.04 19.22 33.05
C GLY A 110 30.88 19.25 31.78
N ARG A 111 30.24 19.12 30.61
CA ARG A 111 30.89 19.14 29.31
C ARG A 111 30.81 20.54 28.70
N THR A 112 31.48 21.50 29.32
CA THR A 112 31.79 22.84 28.77
C THR A 112 33.23 23.17 29.10
#